data_AF-A0A8I2BWW5-F1
#
_entry.id   AF-A0A8I2BWW5-F1
#
_cell.length_a   1.000
_cell.length_b   1.000
_cell.length_c   1.000
_cell.angle_alpha   90.00
_cell.angle_beta   90.00
_cell.angle_gamma   90.00
#
_symmetry.space_group_name_H-M   'P 1'
#
loop_
_entity.id
_entity.type
_entity.pdbx_description
1 polymer ?
#
loop_
_entity_poly.entity_id
_entity_poly.type
_entity_poly.pdbx_seq_one_letter_code
_entity_poly.pdbx_strand_id
1 'polypeptide(L)'
;MNEEQEIAEAAGKRELYEAFWEESSDAIMPFREFWRKSGDTMREEAGKLDAMLGGRTPVSDQAVADCRQAVMRLHQFAHAISELSVGSIAKIRNNLCQRAMADIVVRATDAAKKAERDMATIYRWVAAAERPNTAQQ
;
A
#
# COMPACT_ATOMS: atom_id res chain seq x y z
N MET A 1 11.12 18.51 -11.34
CA MET A 1 9.72 18.48 -11.79
C MET A 1 9.19 19.90 -11.64
N ASN A 2 8.60 20.49 -12.67
CA ASN A 2 8.07 21.87 -12.57
C ASN A 2 6.61 21.84 -12.08
N GLU A 3 6.12 22.97 -11.58
CA GLU A 3 4.77 23.11 -11.00
C GLU A 3 3.66 22.75 -12.00
N GLU A 4 3.85 23.05 -13.29
CA GLU A 4 2.92 22.71 -14.36
C GLU A 4 2.79 21.19 -14.58
N GLN A 5 3.88 20.44 -14.46
CA GLN A 5 3.87 18.97 -14.53
C GLN A 5 3.12 18.37 -13.34
N GLU A 6 3.32 18.89 -12.13
CA GLU A 6 2.63 18.41 -10.93
C GLU A 6 1.10 18.63 -11.02
N ILE A 7 0.68 19.79 -11.52
CA ILE A 7 -0.74 20.10 -11.74
C ILE A 7 -1.35 19.18 -12.80
N ALA A 8 -0.65 18.95 -13.92
CA ALA A 8 -1.11 18.07 -14.98
C ALA A 8 -1.22 16.60 -14.51
N GLU A 9 -0.26 16.11 -13.72
CA GLU A 9 -0.31 14.78 -13.14
C GLU A 9 -1.45 14.62 -12.12
N ALA A 10 -1.69 15.64 -11.30
CA ALA A 10 -2.79 15.64 -10.34
C ALA A 10 -4.16 15.64 -11.05
N ALA A 11 -4.31 16.43 -12.13
CA ALA A 11 -5.50 16.45 -12.95
C ALA A 11 -5.74 15.09 -13.63
N GLY A 12 -4.71 14.50 -14.23
CA GLY A 12 -4.81 13.17 -14.85
C GLY A 12 -5.17 12.07 -13.84
N LYS A 13 -4.65 12.13 -12.61
CA LYS A 13 -5.07 11.21 -11.54
C LYS A 13 -6.53 11.41 -11.16
N ARG A 14 -7.00 12.65 -11.06
CA ARG A 14 -8.40 12.95 -10.73
C ARG A 14 -9.35 12.34 -11.77
N GLU A 15 -9.08 12.55 -13.05
CA GLU A 15 -9.88 12.02 -14.16
C GLU A 15 -9.96 10.48 -14.14
N LEU A 16 -8.84 9.80 -13.84
CA LEU A 16 -8.81 8.34 -13.68
C LEU A 16 -9.74 7.87 -12.55
N TYR A 17 -9.66 8.49 -11.38
CA TYR A 17 -10.48 8.11 -10.24
C TYR A 17 -11.95 8.48 -10.42
N GLU A 18 -12.28 9.57 -11.12
CA GLU A 18 -13.65 9.89 -11.49
C GLU A 18 -14.24 8.79 -12.39
N ALA A 19 -13.53 8.40 -13.47
CA ALA A 19 -13.95 7.31 -14.34
C ALA A 19 -14.11 5.97 -13.57
N PHE A 20 -13.27 5.73 -12.56
CA PHE A 20 -13.40 4.57 -11.68
C PHE A 20 -14.69 4.57 -10.86
N TRP A 21 -15.09 5.71 -10.31
CA TRP A 21 -16.29 5.82 -9.48
C TRP A 21 -17.58 5.88 -10.32
N GLU A 22 -17.52 6.48 -11.51
CA GLU A 22 -18.65 6.61 -12.44
C GLU A 22 -18.97 5.33 -13.21
N GLU A 23 -18.01 4.39 -13.32
CA GLU A 23 -18.25 3.11 -13.98
C GLU A 23 -19.45 2.39 -13.34
N SER A 24 -20.45 2.03 -14.14
CA SER A 24 -21.73 1.52 -13.66
C SER A 24 -21.92 0.03 -13.87
N SER A 25 -20.98 -0.65 -14.55
CA SER A 25 -21.09 -2.08 -14.79
C SER A 25 -21.02 -2.91 -13.51
N ASP A 26 -21.77 -4.02 -13.48
CA ASP A 26 -21.71 -4.98 -12.37
C ASP A 26 -20.30 -5.57 -12.19
N ALA A 27 -19.53 -5.61 -13.28
CA ALA A 27 -18.18 -6.19 -13.30
C ALA A 27 -17.20 -5.46 -12.36
N ILE A 28 -17.37 -4.16 -12.10
CA ILE A 28 -16.46 -3.41 -11.22
C ILE A 28 -16.85 -3.46 -9.74
N MET A 29 -18.09 -3.82 -9.42
CA MET A 29 -18.61 -3.75 -8.06
C MET A 29 -17.74 -4.47 -7.02
N PRO A 30 -17.30 -5.73 -7.22
CA PRO A 30 -16.49 -6.44 -6.22
C PRO A 30 -15.16 -5.73 -5.93
N PHE A 31 -14.49 -5.28 -6.98
CA PHE A 31 -13.24 -4.54 -6.87
C PHE A 31 -13.44 -3.21 -6.12
N ARG A 32 -14.46 -2.44 -6.51
CA ARG A 32 -14.78 -1.15 -5.90
C ARG A 32 -15.16 -1.28 -4.44
N GLU A 33 -15.98 -2.25 -4.09
CA GLU A 33 -16.39 -2.47 -2.71
C GLU A 33 -15.23 -2.87 -1.83
N PHE A 34 -14.37 -3.77 -2.30
CA PHE A 34 -13.16 -4.15 -1.58
C PHE A 34 -12.24 -2.93 -1.39
N TRP A 35 -11.94 -2.19 -2.46
CA TRP A 35 -11.11 -0.99 -2.39
C TRP A 35 -11.68 0.04 -1.40
N ARG A 36 -12.99 0.31 -1.46
CA ARG A 36 -13.66 1.23 -0.54
C ARG A 36 -13.58 0.79 0.92
N LYS A 37 -13.71 -0.51 1.21
CA LYS A 37 -13.69 -1.06 2.57
C LYS A 37 -12.28 -1.14 3.16
N SER A 38 -11.28 -1.36 2.32
CA SER A 38 -9.95 -1.76 2.79
C SER A 38 -8.82 -0.79 2.41
N GLY A 39 -9.09 0.22 1.57
CA GLY A 39 -8.09 1.20 1.14
C GLY A 39 -7.52 2.06 2.28
N ASP A 40 -8.37 2.46 3.23
CA ASP A 40 -7.92 3.21 4.41
C ASP A 40 -7.11 2.33 5.35
N THR A 41 -7.54 1.09 5.58
CA THR A 41 -6.77 0.11 6.36
C THR A 41 -5.40 -0.14 5.74
N MET A 42 -5.28 -0.26 4.42
CA MET A 42 -3.97 -0.37 3.75
C MET A 42 -3.05 0.80 4.11
N ARG A 43 -3.59 2.03 4.10
CA ARG A 43 -2.83 3.24 4.46
C ARG A 43 -2.40 3.23 5.92
N GLU A 44 -3.29 2.83 6.82
CA GLU A 44 -2.99 2.69 8.25
C GLU A 44 -1.90 1.66 8.51
N GLU A 45 -1.96 0.49 7.88
CA GLU A 45 -0.95 -0.56 8.02
C GLU A 45 0.42 -0.09 7.50
N ALA A 46 0.47 0.55 6.32
CA ALA A 46 1.71 1.15 5.81
C ALA A 46 2.26 2.23 6.77
N GLY A 47 1.37 3.03 7.35
CA GLY A 47 1.71 4.08 8.31
C GLY A 47 2.41 3.58 9.58
N LYS A 48 2.17 2.34 10.01
CA LYS A 48 2.86 1.74 11.17
C LYS A 48 4.36 1.59 10.93
N LEU A 49 4.75 1.11 9.75
CA LEU A 49 6.16 0.97 9.38
C LEU A 49 6.81 2.34 9.19
N ASP A 50 6.12 3.27 8.54
CA ASP A 50 6.59 4.64 8.37
C ASP A 50 6.79 5.38 9.70
N ALA A 51 5.92 5.12 10.69
CA ALA A 51 6.04 5.69 12.03
C ALA A 51 7.25 5.13 12.78
N MET A 52 7.50 3.82 12.67
CA MET A 52 8.65 3.18 13.29
C MET A 52 9.97 3.63 12.64
N LEU A 53 10.05 3.64 11.31
CA LEU A 53 11.24 4.13 10.59
C LEU A 53 11.47 5.63 10.78
N GLY A 54 10.39 6.40 10.92
CA GLY A 54 10.45 7.83 11.18
C GLY A 54 10.72 8.20 12.64
N GLY A 55 10.91 7.24 13.54
CA GLY A 55 11.16 7.47 14.97
C GLY A 55 9.96 8.00 15.75
N ARG A 56 8.76 8.03 15.15
CA ARG A 56 7.50 8.43 15.82
C ARG A 56 6.98 7.33 16.74
N THR A 57 7.36 6.08 16.48
CA THR A 57 7.05 4.93 17.32
C THR A 57 8.36 4.34 17.87
N PRO A 58 8.54 4.32 19.22
CA PRO A 58 9.71 3.70 19.82
C PRO A 58 9.84 2.21 19.48
N VAL A 59 11.07 1.75 19.28
CA VAL A 59 11.35 0.33 19.01
C VAL A 59 11.08 -0.49 20.27
N SER A 60 10.18 -1.46 20.15
CA SER A 60 9.80 -2.42 21.18
C SER A 60 9.30 -3.71 20.53
N ASP A 61 9.30 -4.83 21.25
CA ASP A 61 8.81 -6.11 20.73
C ASP A 61 7.39 -6.03 20.20
N GLN A 62 6.52 -5.27 20.88
CA GLN A 62 5.14 -5.03 20.45
C GLN A 62 5.11 -4.25 19.13
N ALA A 63 5.88 -3.16 19.01
CA ALA A 63 5.94 -2.39 17.76
C ALA A 63 6.48 -3.23 16.58
N VAL A 64 7.45 -4.10 16.84
CA VAL A 64 7.98 -5.06 15.84
C VAL A 64 6.91 -6.10 15.47
N ALA A 65 6.13 -6.61 16.42
CA ALA A 65 5.01 -7.52 16.17
C ALA A 65 3.90 -6.86 15.33
N ASP A 66 3.55 -5.61 15.66
CA ASP A 66 2.56 -4.84 14.92
C ASP A 66 3.01 -4.58 13.48
N CYS A 67 4.30 -4.25 13.27
CA CYS A 67 4.86 -4.08 11.93
C CYS A 67 4.86 -5.39 11.12
N ARG A 68 5.17 -6.54 11.74
CA ARG A 68 5.03 -7.84 11.07
C ARG A 68 3.60 -8.11 10.62
N GLN A 69 2.63 -7.84 11.50
CA GLN A 69 1.22 -8.03 11.17
C GLN A 69 0.78 -7.08 10.05
N ALA A 70 1.27 -5.84 10.05
CA ALA A 70 1.03 -4.87 9.00
C ALA A 70 1.56 -5.34 7.63
N VAL A 71 2.79 -5.86 7.57
CA VAL A 71 3.36 -6.46 6.35
C VAL A 71 2.44 -7.56 5.81
N MET A 72 2.04 -8.51 6.67
CA MET A 72 1.15 -9.60 6.26
C MET A 72 -0.19 -9.07 5.70
N ARG A 73 -0.79 -8.09 6.37
CA ARG A 73 -2.06 -7.48 5.92
C ARG A 73 -1.90 -6.77 4.58
N LEU A 74 -0.78 -6.08 4.35
CA LEU A 74 -0.49 -5.42 3.07
C LEU A 74 -0.33 -6.43 1.94
N HIS A 75 0.31 -7.58 2.17
CA HIS A 75 0.36 -8.67 1.18
C HIS A 75 -1.01 -9.27 0.88
N GLN A 76 -1.81 -9.53 1.91
CA GLN A 76 -3.19 -10.03 1.76
C GLN A 76 -4.03 -9.05 0.95
N PHE A 77 -3.92 -7.75 1.23
CA PHE A 77 -4.59 -6.69 0.50
C PHE A 77 -4.15 -6.65 -0.96
N ALA A 78 -2.84 -6.62 -1.23
CA ALA A 78 -2.28 -6.58 -2.58
C ALA A 78 -2.69 -7.81 -3.41
N HIS A 79 -2.71 -8.99 -2.79
CA HIS A 79 -3.19 -10.20 -3.44
C HIS A 79 -4.68 -10.11 -3.77
N ALA A 80 -5.52 -9.78 -2.79
CA ALA A 80 -6.98 -9.73 -2.98
C ALA A 80 -7.39 -8.71 -4.05
N ILE A 81 -6.83 -7.50 -4.03
CA ILE A 81 -7.12 -6.47 -5.04
C ILE A 81 -6.63 -6.89 -6.43
N SER A 82 -5.50 -7.60 -6.53
CA SER A 82 -4.97 -8.12 -7.79
C SER A 82 -5.91 -9.19 -8.38
N GLU A 83 -6.33 -10.17 -7.58
CA GLU A 83 -7.25 -11.23 -8.02
C GLU A 83 -8.59 -10.67 -8.49
N LEU A 84 -9.14 -9.71 -7.74
CA LEU A 84 -10.36 -9.00 -8.14
C LEU A 84 -10.17 -8.24 -9.45
N SER A 85 -8.99 -7.66 -9.68
CA SER A 85 -8.72 -6.93 -10.92
C SER A 85 -8.72 -7.86 -12.14
N VAL A 86 -8.07 -9.02 -12.04
CA VAL A 86 -8.00 -10.03 -13.12
C VAL A 86 -9.40 -10.48 -13.54
N GLY A 87 -10.30 -10.70 -12.57
CA GLY A 87 -11.67 -11.13 -12.83
C GLY A 87 -12.57 -10.08 -13.48
N SER A 88 -12.16 -8.81 -13.46
CA SER A 88 -13.02 -7.65 -13.74
C SER A 88 -12.52 -6.82 -14.93
N ILE A 89 -11.22 -6.57 -15.02
CA ILE A 89 -10.62 -5.52 -15.87
C ILE A 89 -10.92 -5.72 -17.36
N ALA A 90 -10.90 -6.97 -17.85
CA ALA A 90 -11.19 -7.30 -19.25
C ALA A 90 -12.68 -7.12 -19.63
N LYS A 91 -13.57 -7.04 -18.64
CA LYS A 91 -15.02 -6.87 -18.83
C LYS A 91 -15.44 -5.39 -18.81
N ILE A 92 -14.59 -4.52 -18.28
CA ILE A 92 -14.80 -3.06 -18.27
C ILE A 92 -14.46 -2.52 -19.65
N ARG A 93 -15.34 -1.71 -20.25
CA ARG A 93 -15.07 -1.08 -21.57
C ARG A 93 -14.38 0.27 -21.45
N ASN A 94 -14.54 0.94 -20.32
CA ASN A 94 -13.94 2.24 -20.07
C ASN A 94 -12.43 2.11 -19.79
N ASN A 95 -11.60 2.57 -20.71
CA ASN A 95 -10.14 2.52 -20.59
C ASN A 95 -9.60 3.33 -19.40
N LEU A 96 -10.19 4.50 -19.09
CA LEU A 96 -9.77 5.29 -17.93
C LEU A 96 -10.04 4.52 -16.63
N CYS A 97 -11.19 3.83 -16.56
CA CYS A 97 -11.52 2.96 -15.43
C CYS A 97 -10.54 1.77 -15.30
N GLN A 98 -10.22 1.08 -16.41
CA GLN A 98 -9.22 0.01 -16.41
C GLN A 98 -7.85 0.51 -15.90
N ARG A 99 -7.42 1.68 -16.36
CA ARG A 99 -6.16 2.31 -15.91
C ARG A 99 -6.19 2.68 -14.43
N ALA A 100 -7.31 3.17 -13.92
CA ALA A 100 -7.48 3.46 -12.50
C ALA A 100 -7.42 2.19 -11.64
N MET A 101 -8.04 1.10 -12.10
CA MET A 101 -7.93 -0.21 -11.43
C MET A 101 -6.48 -0.71 -11.41
N ALA A 102 -5.77 -0.60 -12.54
CA ALA A 102 -4.36 -0.97 -12.62
C ALA A 102 -3.49 -0.11 -11.67
N ASP A 103 -3.72 1.21 -11.62
CA ASP A 103 -3.02 2.12 -10.69
C ASP A 103 -3.25 1.72 -9.22
N ILE A 104 -4.49 1.38 -8.84
CA ILE A 104 -4.82 0.90 -7.50
C ILE A 104 -4.04 -0.40 -7.16
N VAL A 105 -4.00 -1.37 -8.09
CA VAL A 105 -3.26 -2.64 -7.90
C VAL A 105 -1.76 -2.38 -7.76
N VAL A 106 -1.20 -1.50 -8.58
CA VAL A 106 0.22 -1.11 -8.49
C VAL A 106 0.51 -0.49 -7.13
N ARG A 107 -0.31 0.47 -6.67
CA ARG A 107 -0.14 1.10 -5.34
C ARG A 107 -0.17 0.07 -4.21
N ALA A 108 -1.10 -0.88 -4.26
CA ALA A 108 -1.20 -1.94 -3.27
C ALA A 108 0.05 -2.83 -3.25
N THR A 109 0.51 -3.23 -4.43
CA THR A 109 1.69 -4.09 -4.61
C THR A 109 2.96 -3.37 -4.15
N ASP A 110 3.11 -2.09 -4.48
CA ASP A 110 4.25 -1.29 -4.09
C ASP A 110 4.27 -1.01 -2.58
N ALA A 111 3.10 -0.81 -1.96
CA ALA A 111 2.98 -0.70 -0.51
C ALA A 111 3.44 -1.98 0.20
N ALA A 112 3.05 -3.16 -0.29
CA ALA A 112 3.50 -4.45 0.26
C ALA A 112 5.03 -4.63 0.11
N LYS A 113 5.58 -4.40 -1.09
CA LYS A 113 7.03 -4.49 -1.35
C LYS A 113 7.84 -3.47 -0.55
N LYS A 114 7.32 -2.26 -0.37
CA LYS A 114 7.94 -1.26 0.50
C LYS A 114 7.93 -1.76 1.94
N ALA A 115 6.82 -2.29 2.41
CA ALA A 115 6.71 -2.78 3.78
C ALA A 115 7.66 -3.94 4.08
N GLU A 116 7.90 -4.87 3.15
CA GLU A 116 8.93 -5.91 3.29
C GLU A 116 10.33 -5.32 3.48
N ARG A 117 10.70 -4.33 2.67
CA ARG A 117 12.01 -3.64 2.75
C ARG A 117 12.17 -2.87 4.05
N ASP A 118 11.10 -2.20 4.47
CA ASP A 118 11.05 -1.45 5.72
C ASP A 118 11.20 -2.38 6.92
N MET A 119 10.52 -3.53 6.90
CA MET A 119 10.63 -4.55 7.94
C MET A 119 12.04 -5.13 8.03
N ALA A 120 12.68 -5.40 6.89
CA ALA A 120 14.09 -5.82 6.86
C ALA A 120 15.02 -4.76 7.47
N THR A 121 14.68 -3.49 7.35
CA THR A 121 15.43 -2.39 7.99
C THR A 121 15.20 -2.36 9.50
N ILE A 122 13.96 -2.48 9.94
CA ILE A 122 13.60 -2.58 11.36
C ILE A 122 14.35 -3.74 12.04
N TYR A 123 14.40 -4.92 11.41
CA TYR A 123 15.15 -6.04 11.97
C TYR A 123 16.65 -5.79 12.10
N ARG A 124 17.25 -5.04 11.17
CA ARG A 124 18.66 -4.65 11.28
C ARG A 124 18.89 -3.73 12.47
N TRP A 125 17.96 -2.83 12.78
CA TRP A 125 18.05 -1.96 13.95
C TRP A 125 17.92 -2.73 15.26
N VAL A 126 16.96 -3.65 15.34
CA VAL A 126 16.80 -4.53 16.51
C VAL A 126 18.08 -5.33 16.75
N ALA A 127 18.59 -6.00 15.72
CA ALA A 127 19.83 -6.78 15.83
C ALA A 127 21.06 -5.92 16.19
N ALA A 128 21.11 -4.66 15.74
CA ALA A 128 22.19 -3.75 16.11
C ALA A 128 22.09 -3.28 17.57
N ALA A 129 20.87 -3.07 18.09
CA ALA A 129 20.63 -2.71 19.48
C ALA A 129 20.97 -3.85 20.46
N GLU A 130 20.77 -5.10 20.05
CA GLU A 130 21.13 -6.28 20.83
C GLU A 130 22.65 -6.56 20.87
N ARG A 131 23.44 -5.91 20.00
CA ARG A 131 24.86 -6.22 19.78
C ARG A 131 25.91 -5.46 20.61
N PRO A 132 25.68 -4.39 21.38
CA PRO A 132 26.78 -3.75 22.13
C PRO A 132 26.59 -3.82 23.65
N ASN A 133 26.98 -4.95 24.25
CA ASN A 133 27.66 -4.95 25.55
C ASN A 133 28.61 -6.15 25.76
N THR A 134 29.32 -6.59 24.72
CA THR A 134 30.38 -7.61 24.83
C THR A 134 31.80 -7.05 24.73
N ALA A 135 31.96 -5.73 24.60
CA ALA A 135 33.26 -5.06 24.55
C ALA A 135 33.75 -4.50 25.92
N GLN A 136 33.05 -4.82 27.02
CA GLN A 136 33.38 -4.35 28.39
C GLN A 136 33.57 -5.49 29.41
N GLN A 137 33.85 -6.72 28.99
CA GLN A 137 34.20 -7.82 29.90
C GLN A 137 35.67 -8.21 29.78
#